data_AF-A0A5E7Q3H0-F1
#
_entry.id   AF-A0A5E7Q3H0-F1
#
_cell.length_a   1.000
_cell.length_b   1.000
_cell.length_c   1.000
_cell.angle_alpha   90.00
_cell.angle_beta   90.00
_cell.angle_gamma   90.00
#
_symmetry.space_group_name_H-M   'P 1'
#
loop_
_entity.id
_entity.type
_entity.pdbx_description
1 polymer ?
#
loop_
_entity_poly.entity_id
_entity_poly.type
_entity_poly.pdbx_seq_one_letter_code
_entity_poly.pdbx_strand_id
1 'polypeptide(L)'
;MVNLPTVVNQKGASAGADMVAGDKITNLNILPATAAGKIEVLLAKLTKEIESNERVRDTLDSLSRFHKKRAVDGVEGLEAKLKKCGRDYEVFDAFEKKELFSKLLERYSHYASAQEILACLLARVEYGFQSFIYPQIDCLSTLEVNELVDYRIIEPTISDCGVGVLSMDHSVAMGMVYWLAEQCYVRWHK
;
A
#
# COMPACT_ATOMS: atom_id res chain seq x y z
N MET A 1 -41.05 -45.59 -52.01
CA MET A 1 -41.12 -45.26 -50.56
C MET A 1 -40.67 -43.82 -50.41
N VAL A 2 -41.59 -42.93 -50.03
CA VAL A 2 -41.33 -41.49 -49.90
C VAL A 2 -40.85 -41.23 -48.47
N ASN A 3 -39.61 -40.79 -48.28
CA ASN A 3 -39.11 -40.34 -46.98
C ASN A 3 -39.72 -38.99 -46.65
N LEU A 4 -40.59 -38.95 -45.64
CA LEU A 4 -41.12 -37.70 -45.08
C LEU A 4 -40.03 -37.04 -44.21
N PRO A 5 -39.85 -35.71 -44.29
CA PRO A 5 -38.89 -35.00 -43.44
C PRO A 5 -39.36 -35.05 -41.98
N THR A 6 -38.44 -35.37 -41.08
CA THR A 6 -38.70 -35.39 -39.64
C THR A 6 -38.95 -33.96 -39.17
N VAL A 7 -40.19 -33.66 -38.78
CA VAL A 7 -40.55 -32.35 -38.22
C VAL A 7 -40.04 -32.30 -36.78
N VAL A 8 -38.96 -31.56 -36.56
CA VAL A 8 -38.42 -31.31 -35.22
C VAL A 8 -39.20 -30.14 -34.60
N ASN A 9 -39.84 -30.38 -33.45
CA ASN A 9 -40.64 -29.38 -32.73
C ASN A 9 -40.06 -29.16 -31.32
N GLN A 10 -39.72 -27.91 -30.98
CA GLN A 10 -39.14 -27.53 -29.70
C GLN A 10 -40.15 -26.85 -28.75
N LYS A 11 -41.45 -26.90 -29.05
CA LYS A 11 -42.49 -26.32 -28.18
C LYS A 11 -42.43 -26.94 -26.77
N GLY A 12 -42.32 -26.08 -25.75
CA GLY A 12 -42.32 -26.47 -24.33
C GLY A 12 -40.94 -26.50 -23.67
N ALA A 13 -39.87 -26.16 -24.39
CA ALA A 13 -38.54 -26.13 -23.79
C ALA A 13 -38.36 -24.92 -22.86
N SER A 14 -37.85 -25.16 -21.66
CA SER A 14 -37.48 -24.12 -20.69
C SER A 14 -36.14 -24.47 -20.04
N ALA A 15 -35.33 -23.44 -19.77
CA ALA A 15 -34.12 -23.57 -18.95
C ALA A 15 -33.96 -22.32 -18.08
N GLY A 16 -33.29 -22.48 -16.94
CA GLY A 16 -32.92 -21.36 -16.06
C GLY A 16 -31.73 -20.54 -16.55
N ALA A 17 -31.13 -20.93 -17.67
CA ALA A 17 -30.05 -20.22 -18.35
C ALA A 17 -30.25 -20.41 -19.87
N ASP A 18 -29.20 -20.68 -20.65
CA ASP A 18 -29.29 -20.62 -22.10
C ASP A 18 -29.80 -21.91 -22.77
N MET A 19 -30.80 -21.76 -23.63
CA MET A 19 -31.26 -22.78 -24.59
C MET A 19 -30.66 -22.49 -25.97
N VAL A 20 -29.82 -23.39 -26.47
CA VAL A 20 -29.09 -23.21 -27.73
C VAL A 20 -29.26 -24.45 -28.60
N ALA A 21 -29.65 -24.25 -29.86
CA ALA A 21 -29.91 -25.30 -30.83
C ALA A 21 -28.66 -25.75 -31.61
N GLY A 22 -27.54 -25.03 -31.47
CA GLY A 22 -26.23 -25.32 -32.07
C GLY A 22 -25.09 -24.99 -31.08
N ASP A 23 -23.87 -24.81 -31.57
CA ASP A 23 -22.72 -24.59 -30.69
C ASP A 23 -22.77 -23.23 -29.99
N LYS A 24 -22.62 -23.26 -28.66
CA LYS A 24 -22.45 -22.07 -27.82
C LYS A 24 -20.99 -21.95 -27.41
N ILE A 25 -20.28 -21.00 -28.01
CA ILE A 25 -18.90 -20.67 -27.64
C ILE A 25 -18.94 -19.59 -26.56
N THR A 26 -18.70 -19.98 -25.32
CA THR A 26 -18.47 -19.05 -24.21
C THR A 26 -16.97 -18.82 -24.03
N ASN A 27 -16.50 -17.64 -24.41
CA ASN A 27 -15.14 -17.20 -24.09
C ASN A 27 -15.13 -16.67 -22.66
N LEU A 28 -14.70 -17.49 -21.71
CA LEU A 28 -14.42 -17.05 -20.35
C LEU A 28 -13.00 -16.47 -20.32
N ASN A 29 -12.89 -15.14 -20.25
CA ASN A 29 -11.63 -14.49 -19.89
C ASN A 29 -11.40 -14.69 -18.39
N ILE A 30 -10.91 -15.88 -18.03
CA ILE A 30 -10.37 -16.12 -16.70
C ILE A 30 -9.04 -15.38 -16.68
N LEU A 31 -9.05 -14.15 -16.16
CA LEU A 31 -7.80 -13.48 -15.81
C LEU A 31 -7.07 -14.40 -14.82
N PRO A 32 -5.80 -14.76 -15.05
CA PRO A 32 -5.06 -15.53 -14.08
C PRO A 32 -5.07 -14.73 -12.77
N ALA A 33 -5.44 -15.39 -11.67
CA ALA A 33 -5.32 -14.78 -10.35
C ALA A 33 -3.88 -14.28 -10.22
N THR A 34 -3.69 -12.96 -10.21
CA THR A 34 -2.40 -12.35 -9.92
C THR A 34 -1.91 -12.98 -8.63
N ALA A 35 -0.72 -13.59 -8.66
CA ALA A 35 -0.15 -14.22 -7.48
C ALA A 35 -0.22 -13.22 -6.32
N ALA A 36 -0.92 -13.58 -5.25
CA ALA A 36 -1.20 -12.68 -4.15
C ALA A 36 0.11 -12.02 -3.69
N GLY A 37 0.12 -10.69 -3.65
CA GLY A 37 1.32 -9.94 -3.29
C GLY A 37 1.78 -10.33 -1.87
N LYS A 38 3.07 -10.21 -1.57
CA LYS A 38 3.60 -10.51 -0.23
C LYS A 38 2.78 -9.80 0.87
N ILE A 39 2.42 -8.53 0.63
CA ILE A 39 1.63 -7.72 1.56
C ILE A 39 0.20 -8.26 1.70
N GLU A 40 -0.44 -8.67 0.61
CA GLU A 40 -1.78 -9.28 0.62
C GLU A 40 -1.83 -10.55 1.47
N VAL A 41 -0.83 -11.43 1.31
CA VAL A 41 -0.70 -12.65 2.13
C VAL A 41 -0.52 -12.30 3.61
N LEU A 42 0.29 -11.29 3.92
CA LEU A 42 0.49 -10.83 5.29
C LEU A 42 -0.76 -10.16 5.88
N LEU A 43 -1.54 -9.44 5.08
CA LEU A 43 -2.80 -8.84 5.52
C LEU A 43 -3.82 -9.91 5.90
N ALA A 44 -3.92 -10.98 5.09
CA ALA A 44 -4.77 -12.11 5.42
C ALA A 44 -4.34 -12.83 6.72
N LYS A 45 -3.02 -12.91 6.98
CA LYS A 45 -2.50 -13.42 8.26
C LYS A 45 -2.83 -12.49 9.42
N LEU A 46 -2.65 -11.18 9.24
CA LEU A 46 -2.97 -10.17 10.26
C LEU A 46 -4.44 -10.24 10.69
N THR A 47 -5.36 -10.39 9.74
CA THR A 47 -6.79 -10.57 10.07
C THR A 47 -7.00 -11.75 11.02
N LYS A 48 -6.34 -12.89 10.75
CA LYS A 48 -6.42 -14.08 11.61
C LYS A 48 -5.80 -13.84 12.98
N GLU A 49 -4.63 -13.18 13.04
CA GLU A 49 -3.97 -12.84 14.31
C GLU A 49 -4.84 -11.94 15.19
N ILE A 50 -5.59 -11.01 14.58
CA ILE A 50 -6.52 -10.13 15.29
C ILE A 50 -7.74 -10.90 15.80
N GLU A 51 -8.31 -11.78 14.97
CA GLU A 51 -9.45 -12.64 15.34
C GLU A 51 -9.09 -13.62 16.46
N SER A 52 -7.88 -14.18 16.44
CA SER A 52 -7.38 -15.08 17.48
C SER A 52 -6.77 -14.36 18.69
N ASN A 53 -6.60 -13.04 18.62
CA ASN A 53 -5.88 -12.20 19.58
C ASN A 53 -4.46 -12.74 19.87
N GLU A 54 -3.82 -13.30 18.84
CA GLU A 54 -2.43 -13.76 18.89
C GLU A 54 -1.50 -12.56 18.85
N ARG A 55 -0.73 -12.38 19.93
CA ARG A 55 0.18 -11.23 20.08
C ARG A 55 1.60 -11.70 20.32
N VAL A 56 2.54 -10.99 19.73
CA VAL A 56 3.97 -11.16 19.92
C VAL A 56 4.51 -10.05 20.80
N ARG A 57 5.44 -10.40 21.70
CA ARG A 57 6.10 -9.45 22.61
C ARG A 57 7.33 -8.81 21.98
N ASP A 58 7.98 -9.55 21.09
CA ASP A 58 9.23 -9.12 20.46
C ASP A 58 8.96 -8.26 19.22
N THR A 59 9.81 -7.26 19.05
CA THR A 59 9.85 -6.47 17.82
C THR A 59 10.72 -7.20 16.79
N LEU A 60 10.18 -7.40 15.59
CA LEU A 60 10.88 -8.00 14.46
C LEU A 60 12.08 -7.12 14.07
N ASP A 61 13.23 -7.76 13.85
CA ASP A 61 14.48 -7.10 13.46
C ASP A 61 14.33 -6.17 12.25
N SER A 62 13.44 -6.53 11.32
CA SER A 62 13.13 -5.74 10.13
C SER A 62 12.53 -4.37 10.45
N LEU A 63 11.68 -4.28 11.47
CA LEU A 63 11.11 -3.03 11.95
C LEU A 63 12.08 -2.29 12.88
N SER A 64 12.82 -3.04 13.72
CA SER A 64 13.83 -2.53 14.65
C SER A 64 14.91 -1.69 13.96
N ARG A 65 15.22 -1.96 12.68
CA ARG A 65 16.10 -1.13 11.86
C ARG A 65 15.66 0.34 11.88
N PHE A 66 14.38 0.61 11.66
CA PHE A 66 13.88 1.98 11.46
C PHE A 66 13.78 2.80 12.75
N HIS A 67 13.86 2.17 13.92
CA HIS A 67 13.90 2.87 15.21
C HIS A 67 15.25 3.54 15.51
N LYS A 68 16.31 3.22 14.75
CA LYS A 68 17.63 3.85 14.91
C LYS A 68 17.70 5.13 14.08
N LYS A 69 17.89 6.28 14.75
CA LYS A 69 18.14 7.57 14.08
C LYS A 69 19.45 7.55 13.28
N ARG A 70 19.43 8.11 12.08
CA ARG A 70 20.61 8.25 11.19
C ARG A 70 20.91 9.71 10.85
N ALA A 71 21.18 10.53 11.86
CA ALA A 71 21.65 11.89 11.63
C ALA A 71 23.09 11.87 11.09
N VAL A 72 23.33 12.52 9.95
CA VAL A 72 24.66 12.57 9.30
C VAL A 72 25.07 14.00 8.92
N ASP A 73 24.10 14.90 8.73
CA ASP A 73 24.29 16.23 8.11
C ASP A 73 23.89 17.41 9.02
N GLY A 74 23.68 17.17 10.32
CA GLY A 74 23.37 18.21 11.30
C GLY A 74 21.96 18.81 11.21
N VAL A 75 21.15 18.41 10.23
CA VAL A 75 19.73 18.79 10.10
C VAL A 75 18.87 17.63 10.58
N GLU A 76 18.59 17.64 11.88
CA GLU A 76 17.90 16.55 12.57
C GLU A 76 16.41 16.82 12.72
N GLY A 77 15.61 15.76 12.54
CA GLY A 77 14.17 15.81 12.73
C GLY A 77 13.40 16.36 11.53
N LEU A 78 12.08 16.17 11.56
CA LEU A 78 11.18 16.55 10.48
C LEU A 78 11.10 18.06 10.30
N GLU A 79 10.94 18.80 11.40
CA GLU A 79 10.75 20.25 11.38
C GLU A 79 11.96 20.96 10.75
N ALA A 80 13.17 20.66 11.19
CA ALA A 80 14.38 21.28 10.64
C ALA A 80 14.53 21.03 9.14
N LYS A 81 14.14 19.84 8.67
CA LYS A 81 14.15 19.48 7.25
C LYS A 81 13.15 20.30 6.44
N LEU A 82 11.91 20.41 6.92
CA LEU A 82 10.88 21.19 6.23
C LEU A 82 11.25 22.68 6.16
N LYS A 83 11.75 23.25 7.27
CA LYS A 83 12.19 24.65 7.29
C LYS A 83 13.36 24.90 6.34
N LYS A 84 14.35 23.99 6.27
CA LYS A 84 15.47 24.09 5.33
C LYS A 84 15.00 24.12 3.86
N CYS A 85 13.86 23.51 3.56
CA CYS A 85 13.27 23.48 2.22
C CYS A 85 12.23 24.60 1.98
N GLY A 86 12.08 25.56 2.91
CA GLY A 86 11.08 26.63 2.79
C GLY A 86 9.62 26.15 2.93
N ARG A 87 9.40 25.04 3.63
CA ARG A 87 8.07 24.42 3.84
C ARG A 87 7.56 24.60 5.26
N ASP A 88 7.89 25.71 5.90
CA ASP A 88 7.48 26.05 7.27
C ASP A 88 5.95 25.97 7.45
N TYR A 89 5.19 26.33 6.41
CA TYR A 89 3.72 26.30 6.41
C TYR A 89 3.14 24.88 6.55
N GLU A 90 3.92 23.84 6.28
CA GLU A 90 3.46 22.43 6.37
C GLU A 90 3.82 21.76 7.69
N VAL A 91 4.65 22.40 8.53
CA VAL A 91 5.21 21.76 9.73
C VAL A 91 4.12 21.20 10.67
N PHE A 92 3.06 21.97 10.90
CA PHE A 92 1.96 21.55 11.77
C PHE A 92 1.25 20.31 11.23
N ASP A 93 0.81 20.37 9.97
CA ASP A 93 0.13 19.27 9.29
C ASP A 93 1.02 18.02 9.15
N ALA A 94 2.32 18.23 8.90
CA ALA A 94 3.29 17.14 8.83
C ALA A 94 3.46 16.42 10.17
N PHE A 95 3.42 17.15 11.29
CA PHE A 95 3.44 16.53 12.61
C PHE A 95 2.16 15.78 12.94
N GLU A 96 0.99 16.29 12.57
CA GLU A 96 -0.28 15.57 12.76
C GLU A 96 -0.29 14.24 11.98
N LYS A 97 0.12 14.28 10.70
CA LYS A 97 0.23 13.08 9.86
C LYS A 97 1.26 12.09 10.39
N LYS A 98 2.43 12.58 10.83
CA LYS A 98 3.44 11.73 11.49
C LYS A 98 2.84 11.03 12.71
N GLU A 99 2.10 11.77 13.55
CA GLU A 99 1.50 11.24 14.77
C GLU A 99 0.41 10.20 14.48
N LEU A 100 -0.40 10.40 13.43
CA LEU A 100 -1.36 9.40 12.96
C LEU A 100 -0.68 8.08 12.62
N PHE A 101 0.44 8.14 11.90
CA PHE A 101 1.21 6.93 11.60
C PHE A 101 1.88 6.34 12.85
N SER A 102 2.45 7.14 13.75
CA SER A 102 3.03 6.65 15.01
C SER A 102 2.02 5.85 15.84
N LYS A 103 0.78 6.35 15.96
CA LYS A 103 -0.30 5.66 16.67
C LYS A 103 -0.70 4.35 15.99
N LEU A 104 -0.71 4.33 14.67
CA LEU A 104 -0.97 3.10 13.91
C LEU A 104 0.15 2.08 14.15
N LEU A 105 1.41 2.52 14.05
CA LEU A 105 2.58 1.68 14.30
C LEU A 105 2.55 1.07 15.70
N GLU A 106 2.26 1.87 16.73
CA GLU A 106 2.15 1.40 18.11
C GLU A 106 1.01 0.38 18.27
N ARG A 107 -0.19 0.71 17.77
CA ARG A 107 -1.37 -0.17 17.83
C ARG A 107 -1.10 -1.56 17.26
N TYR A 108 -0.37 -1.62 16.15
CA TYR A 108 -0.12 -2.86 15.42
C TYR A 108 1.23 -3.50 15.75
N SER A 109 2.05 -2.87 16.59
CA SER A 109 3.38 -3.38 16.97
C SER A 109 3.34 -4.72 17.69
N HIS A 110 2.19 -5.15 18.20
CA HIS A 110 2.03 -6.43 18.90
C HIS A 110 1.65 -7.60 17.99
N TYR A 111 1.53 -7.39 16.67
CA TYR A 111 1.18 -8.43 15.71
C TYR A 111 2.36 -8.68 14.77
N ALA A 112 2.85 -9.91 14.68
CA ALA A 112 4.02 -10.24 13.86
C ALA A 112 3.78 -9.93 12.38
N SER A 113 2.61 -10.29 11.86
CA SER A 113 2.27 -10.02 10.46
C SER A 113 2.18 -8.51 10.19
N ALA A 114 1.65 -7.72 11.12
CA ALA A 114 1.59 -6.27 10.96
C ALA A 114 2.96 -5.62 11.01
N GLN A 115 3.82 -6.04 11.94
CA GLN A 115 5.20 -5.55 12.00
C GLN A 115 5.95 -5.82 10.69
N GLU A 116 5.75 -7.00 10.07
CA GLU A 116 6.36 -7.32 8.79
C GLU A 116 5.79 -6.46 7.64
N ILE A 117 4.46 -6.24 7.61
CA ILE A 117 3.82 -5.32 6.66
C ILE A 117 4.41 -3.92 6.78
N LEU A 118 4.43 -3.37 8.00
CA LEU A 118 4.92 -2.02 8.26
C LEU A 118 6.40 -1.87 7.89
N ALA A 119 7.24 -2.88 8.19
CA ALA A 119 8.63 -2.88 7.78
C ALA A 119 8.79 -2.90 6.23
N CYS A 120 7.99 -3.70 5.53
CA CYS A 120 8.02 -3.75 4.06
C CYS A 120 7.59 -2.40 3.45
N LEU A 121 6.51 -1.81 3.97
CA LEU A 121 6.01 -0.52 3.51
C LEU A 121 7.05 0.59 3.76
N LEU A 122 7.62 0.68 4.97
CA LEU A 122 8.65 1.67 5.31
C LEU A 122 9.91 1.53 4.44
N ALA A 123 10.36 0.30 4.19
CA ALA A 123 11.50 0.05 3.30
C ALA A 123 11.22 0.51 1.86
N ARG A 124 10.01 0.32 1.37
CA ARG A 124 9.61 0.81 0.05
C ARG A 124 9.52 2.33 0.01
N VAL A 125 8.99 2.97 1.05
CA VAL A 125 8.97 4.44 1.14
C VAL A 125 10.39 5.00 1.13
N GLU A 126 11.29 4.44 1.95
CA GLU A 126 12.72 4.79 1.97
C GLU A 126 13.33 4.66 0.58
N TYR A 127 13.15 3.50 -0.07
CA TYR A 127 13.68 3.24 -1.42
C TYR A 127 13.11 4.21 -2.46
N GLY A 128 11.80 4.43 -2.45
CA GLY A 128 11.10 5.30 -3.37
C GLY A 128 11.60 6.73 -3.27
N PHE A 129 11.74 7.22 -2.03
CA PHE A 129 12.26 8.55 -1.77
C PHE A 129 13.72 8.68 -2.20
N GLN A 130 14.58 7.78 -1.76
CA GLN A 130 16.02 7.87 -2.00
C GLN A 130 16.41 7.66 -3.47
N SER A 131 15.68 6.80 -4.19
CA SER A 131 16.03 6.43 -5.56
C SER A 131 15.42 7.36 -6.62
N PHE A 132 14.25 7.92 -6.36
CA PHE A 132 13.51 8.69 -7.37
C PHE A 132 13.33 10.16 -7.02
N ILE A 133 13.10 10.50 -5.74
CA ILE A 133 12.79 11.88 -5.34
C ILE A 133 14.07 12.62 -4.97
N TYR A 134 14.88 12.06 -4.06
CA TYR A 134 16.10 12.69 -3.57
C TYR A 134 17.09 13.15 -4.65
N PRO A 135 17.35 12.38 -5.73
CA PRO A 135 18.28 12.83 -6.77
C PRO A 135 17.84 14.12 -7.47
N GLN A 136 16.52 14.34 -7.56
CA GLN A 136 15.90 15.39 -8.37
C GLN A 136 15.38 16.57 -7.53
N ILE A 137 15.50 16.52 -6.20
CA ILE A 137 14.82 17.44 -5.28
C ILE A 137 15.21 18.92 -5.42
N ASP A 138 16.42 19.22 -5.90
CA ASP A 138 16.86 20.61 -6.15
C ASP A 138 16.43 21.13 -7.53
N CYS A 139 16.05 20.23 -8.44
CA CYS A 139 15.71 20.58 -9.82
C CYS A 139 14.19 20.72 -10.03
N LEU A 140 13.40 20.16 -9.12
CA LEU A 140 11.94 20.15 -9.18
C LEU A 140 11.36 21.25 -8.28
N SER A 141 10.24 21.82 -8.71
CA SER A 141 9.42 22.67 -7.86
C SER A 141 8.75 21.87 -6.73
N THR A 142 8.32 22.55 -5.68
CA THR A 142 7.60 21.91 -4.56
C THR A 142 6.38 21.14 -5.03
N LEU A 143 5.66 21.63 -6.04
CA LEU A 143 4.49 20.95 -6.60
C LEU A 143 4.90 19.64 -7.29
N GLU A 144 5.92 19.66 -8.14
CA GLU A 144 6.42 18.47 -8.83
C GLU A 144 6.97 17.42 -7.84
N VAL A 145 7.64 17.85 -6.77
CA VAL A 145 8.08 16.93 -5.70
C VAL A 145 6.87 16.29 -5.02
N ASN A 146 5.81 17.06 -4.73
CA ASN A 146 4.60 16.53 -4.11
C ASN A 146 3.88 15.54 -5.01
N GLU A 147 3.73 15.84 -6.30
CA GLU A 147 3.14 14.90 -7.28
C GLU A 147 3.97 13.62 -7.40
N LEU A 148 5.31 13.74 -7.40
CA LEU A 148 6.20 12.60 -7.47
C LEU A 148 6.14 11.74 -6.21
N VAL A 149 6.06 12.36 -5.03
CA VAL A 149 5.83 11.65 -3.75
C VAL A 149 4.50 10.93 -3.79
N ASP A 150 3.44 11.60 -4.24
CA ASP A 150 2.10 11.01 -4.29
C ASP A 150 2.09 9.77 -5.20
N TYR A 151 2.53 9.93 -6.45
CA TYR A 151 2.55 8.87 -7.45
C TYR A 151 3.51 7.71 -7.13
N ARG A 152 4.70 7.99 -6.58
CA ARG A 152 5.72 6.95 -6.34
C ARG A 152 5.61 6.28 -4.99
N ILE A 153 5.00 6.93 -4.01
CA ILE A 153 5.01 6.48 -2.61
C ILE A 153 3.59 6.34 -2.08
N ILE A 154 2.76 7.38 -2.17
CA ILE A 154 1.47 7.41 -1.48
C ILE A 154 0.47 6.48 -2.15
N GLU A 155 0.21 6.64 -3.45
CA GLU A 155 -0.74 5.80 -4.19
C GLU A 155 -0.36 4.31 -4.13
N PRO A 156 0.91 3.90 -4.35
CA PRO A 156 1.29 2.49 -4.21
C PRO A 156 1.19 1.98 -2.76
N THR A 157 1.28 2.85 -1.76
CA THR A 157 1.12 2.49 -0.33
C THR A 157 -0.32 2.22 0.04
N ILE A 158 -1.23 3.02 -0.47
CA ILE A 158 -2.66 2.78 -0.30
C ILE A 158 -3.08 1.54 -1.10
N SER A 159 -2.61 1.41 -2.34
CA SER A 159 -2.97 0.29 -3.23
C SER A 159 -2.54 -1.07 -2.66
N ASP A 160 -1.32 -1.17 -2.12
CA ASP A 160 -0.82 -2.43 -1.52
C ASP A 160 -1.60 -2.85 -0.27
N CYS A 161 -2.13 -1.89 0.49
CA CYS A 161 -2.91 -2.17 1.70
C CYS A 161 -4.37 -2.55 1.38
N GLY A 162 -4.89 -2.09 0.24
CA GLY A 162 -6.26 -2.36 -0.21
C GLY A 162 -7.32 -2.01 0.84
N VAL A 163 -8.43 -2.75 0.85
CA VAL A 163 -9.50 -2.66 1.88
C VAL A 163 -9.14 -3.51 3.12
N GLY A 164 -7.86 -3.55 3.47
CA GLY A 164 -7.34 -4.40 4.55
C GLY A 164 -7.66 -3.88 5.95
N VAL A 165 -7.33 -4.70 6.96
CA VAL A 165 -7.48 -4.35 8.39
C VAL A 165 -6.60 -3.16 8.79
N LEU A 166 -5.51 -2.95 8.05
CA LEU A 166 -4.65 -1.80 8.21
C LEU A 166 -5.22 -0.64 7.41
N SER A 167 -6.04 0.19 8.08
CA SER A 167 -6.66 1.39 7.49
C SER A 167 -5.60 2.38 7.02
N MET A 168 -5.23 2.29 5.73
CA MET A 168 -4.23 3.12 5.09
C MET A 168 -4.92 4.17 4.22
N ASP A 169 -4.83 5.43 4.62
CA ASP A 169 -5.27 6.56 3.81
C ASP A 169 -4.08 7.47 3.43
N HIS A 170 -4.35 8.52 2.66
CA HIS A 170 -3.32 9.47 2.23
C HIS A 170 -2.59 10.15 3.41
N SER A 171 -3.29 10.40 4.52
CA SER A 171 -2.70 11.05 5.70
C SER A 171 -1.75 10.10 6.43
N VAL A 172 -2.13 8.83 6.57
CA VAL A 172 -1.29 7.79 7.17
C VAL A 172 -0.09 7.49 6.28
N ALA A 173 -0.29 7.31 4.97
CA ALA A 173 0.78 7.03 4.02
C ALA A 173 1.79 8.20 3.95
N MET A 174 1.31 9.45 3.94
CA MET A 174 2.20 10.62 4.03
C MET A 174 2.87 10.70 5.41
N GLY A 175 2.14 10.32 6.47
CA GLY A 175 2.68 10.15 7.81
C GLY A 175 3.87 9.20 7.88
N MET A 176 3.92 8.15 7.06
CA MET A 176 5.08 7.26 6.93
C MET A 176 6.32 8.00 6.42
N VAL A 177 6.15 8.85 5.40
CA VAL A 177 7.24 9.66 4.84
C VAL A 177 7.80 10.60 5.91
N TYR A 178 6.91 11.28 6.63
CA TYR A 178 7.28 12.21 7.69
C TYR A 178 7.91 11.53 8.89
N TRP A 179 7.43 10.35 9.25
CA TRP A 179 8.02 9.53 10.31
C TRP A 179 9.43 9.08 9.93
N LEU A 180 9.66 8.64 8.69
CA LEU A 180 11.02 8.32 8.19
C LEU A 180 11.91 9.56 8.11
N ALA A 181 11.36 10.73 7.80
CA ALA A 181 12.10 11.99 7.81
C ALA A 181 12.54 12.35 9.24
N GLU A 182 11.68 12.19 10.24
CA GLU A 182 12.00 12.35 11.66
C GLU A 182 13.16 11.43 12.10
N GLN A 183 13.14 10.16 11.67
CA GLN A 183 14.20 9.19 11.95
C GLN A 183 15.47 9.35 11.06
N CYS A 184 15.45 10.31 10.14
CA CYS A 184 16.53 10.60 9.19
C CYS A 184 16.81 9.53 8.12
N TYR A 185 15.83 8.69 7.82
CA TYR A 185 15.84 7.83 6.63
C TYR A 185 15.42 8.56 5.36
N VAL A 186 14.58 9.59 5.49
CA VAL A 186 14.17 10.46 4.38
C VAL A 186 14.81 11.85 4.55
N ARG A 187 15.35 12.40 3.46
CA ARG A 187 16.01 13.72 3.43
C ARG A 187 15.37 14.60 2.38
N TRP A 188 14.69 15.65 2.81
CA TRP A 188 14.02 16.61 1.94
C TRP A 188 14.97 17.67 1.35
N HIS A 189 16.25 17.63 1.70
CA HIS A 189 17.24 18.61 1.30
C HIS A 189 18.58 17.91 0.99
N LYS A 190 19.43 18.58 0.22
CA LYS A 190 20.86 18.27 0.13
C LYS A 190 21.72 19.12 1.07
#